data_AF-A0A453QLU6-F1
#
_entry.id   AF-A0A453QLU6-F1
#
_cell.length_a   1.000
_cell.length_b   1.000
_cell.length_c   1.000
_cell.angle_alpha   90.00
_cell.angle_beta   90.00
_cell.angle_gamma   90.00
#
_symmetry.space_group_name_H-M   'P 1'
#
loop_
_entity.id
_entity.type
_entity.pdbx_description
1 polymer ?
#
loop_
_entity_poly.entity_id
_entity_poly.type
_entity_poly.pdbx_seq_one_letter_code
_entity_poly.pdbx_strand_id
1 'polypeptide(L)'
;MQLAYWLCDNYLKDPLATLIVENTHLHILPSMNPDGFALRRRGNANNVDLNRDFPDQFFPNNDDIKQRQPETRAIMNWIKQEHFTASASLHGGALVANYPWDGSRDTRKQYYGCPDDKAFRYMASMYSQSHYNMSLSKEFEGGITNGALW
;
A
#
# COMPACT_ATOMS: atom_id res chain seq x y z
N MET A 1 14.07 -4.09 3.31
CA MET A 1 15.15 -3.39 4.04
C MET A 1 16.16 -2.67 3.15
N GLN A 2 16.38 -3.09 1.90
CA GLN A 2 17.41 -2.48 1.03
C GLN A 2 17.30 -0.95 0.89
N LEU A 3 16.08 -0.40 0.79
CA LEU A 3 15.90 1.06 0.72
C LEU A 3 16.44 1.79 1.95
N ALA A 4 16.18 1.28 3.15
CA ALA A 4 16.66 1.91 4.38
C ALA A 4 18.19 1.89 4.44
N TYR A 5 18.82 0.77 4.11
CA TYR A 5 20.28 0.69 4.03
C TYR A 5 20.85 1.63 2.96
N TRP A 6 20.26 1.64 1.77
CA TRP A 6 20.69 2.52 0.69
C TRP A 6 20.63 3.99 1.10
N LEU A 7 19.55 4.43 1.76
CA LEU A 7 19.44 5.81 2.26
C LEU A 7 20.53 6.13 3.28
N CYS A 8 20.75 5.27 4.28
CA CYS A 8 21.78 5.49 5.30
C CYS A 8 23.21 5.49 4.72
N ASP A 9 23.51 4.54 3.83
CA ASP A 9 24.84 4.38 3.27
C ASP A 9 25.20 5.51 2.29
N ASN A 10 24.20 6.12 1.66
CA ASN A 10 24.38 7.13 0.61
C ASN A 10 24.00 8.55 1.05
N TYR A 11 23.53 8.76 2.28
CA TYR A 11 23.29 10.11 2.79
C TYR A 11 24.57 10.95 2.73
N LEU A 12 24.47 12.18 2.19
CA LEU A 12 25.58 13.09 1.90
C LEU A 12 26.58 12.63 0.82
N LYS A 13 26.36 11.47 0.18
CA LYS A 13 27.19 10.94 -0.93
C LYS A 13 26.44 10.98 -2.25
N ASP A 14 25.17 10.59 -2.23
CA ASP A 14 24.28 10.58 -3.39
C ASP A 14 23.30 11.77 -3.30
N PRO A 15 23.17 12.58 -4.36
CA PRO A 15 22.27 13.73 -4.35
C PRO A 15 20.79 13.35 -4.14
N LEU A 16 20.34 12.21 -4.66
CA LEU A 16 18.95 11.75 -4.51
C LEU A 16 18.70 11.25 -3.08
N ALA A 17 19.62 10.48 -2.50
CA ALA A 17 19.50 10.07 -1.10
C ALA A 17 19.45 11.29 -0.17
N THR A 18 20.29 12.28 -0.40
CA THR A 18 20.33 13.54 0.37
C THR A 18 19.02 14.32 0.22
N LEU A 19 18.53 14.47 -1.02
CA LEU A 19 17.25 15.13 -1.29
C LEU A 19 16.10 14.48 -0.50
N ILE A 20 16.01 13.16 -0.51
CA ILE A 20 14.95 12.42 0.19
C ILE A 20 15.06 12.64 1.71
N VAL A 21 16.24 12.44 2.28
CA VAL A 21 16.45 12.53 3.74
C VAL A 21 16.20 13.94 4.27
N GLU A 22 16.59 14.98 3.51
CA GLU A 22 16.44 16.37 3.97
C GLU A 22 15.04 16.94 3.74
N ASN A 23 14.30 16.46 2.74
CA ASN A 23 13.05 17.09 2.30
C ASN A 23 11.81 16.21 2.54
N THR A 24 11.97 14.99 3.04
CA THR A 24 10.85 14.07 3.30
C THR A 24 10.96 13.48 4.71
N HIS A 25 9.88 13.60 5.49
CA HIS A 25 9.73 12.81 6.71
C HIS A 25 9.30 11.39 6.33
N LEU A 26 10.27 10.51 6.07
CA LEU A 26 10.04 9.17 5.55
C LEU A 26 9.89 8.15 6.68
N HIS A 27 8.72 7.50 6.73
CA HIS A 27 8.51 6.34 7.59
C HIS A 27 8.58 5.03 6.79
N ILE A 28 9.32 4.03 7.30
CA ILE A 28 9.46 2.71 6.66
C ILE A 28 8.99 1.64 7.66
N LEU A 29 7.91 0.93 7.33
CA LEU A 29 7.44 -0.24 8.08
C LEU A 29 7.79 -1.52 7.30
N PRO A 30 8.83 -2.29 7.70
CA PRO A 30 9.28 -3.45 6.94
C PRO A 30 8.28 -4.60 6.90
N SER A 31 7.49 -4.78 7.96
CA SER A 31 6.46 -5.82 8.04
C SER A 31 5.34 -5.38 8.97
N MET A 32 4.11 -5.39 8.45
CA MET A 32 2.89 -5.23 9.25
C MET A 32 2.45 -6.55 9.89
N ASN A 33 2.84 -7.69 9.31
CA ASN A 33 2.41 -9.03 9.77
C ASN A 33 3.63 -9.94 10.04
N PRO A 34 4.41 -9.68 11.10
CA PRO A 34 5.56 -10.52 11.46
C PRO A 34 5.14 -11.96 11.82
N ASP A 35 3.98 -12.14 12.46
CA ASP A 35 3.48 -13.46 12.87
C ASP A 35 3.11 -14.33 11.65
N GLY A 36 2.39 -13.76 10.68
CA GLY A 36 2.07 -14.43 9.43
C GLY A 36 3.33 -14.80 8.64
N PHE A 37 4.34 -13.92 8.63
CA PHE A 37 5.63 -14.21 8.02
C PHE A 37 6.34 -15.40 8.69
N ALA A 38 6.45 -15.38 10.03
CA ALA A 38 7.07 -16.46 10.79
C ALA A 38 6.35 -17.81 10.58
N LEU A 39 5.03 -17.76 10.47
CA LEU A 39 4.16 -18.92 10.23
C LEU A 39 3.97 -19.27 8.75
N ARG A 40 4.62 -18.54 7.83
CA ARG A 40 4.55 -18.72 6.37
C ARG A 40 3.12 -18.74 5.83
N ARG A 41 2.29 -17.82 6.30
CA ARG A 41 0.88 -17.69 5.89
C ARG A 41 0.47 -16.24 5.66
N ARG A 42 -0.65 -16.07 4.95
CA ARG A 42 -1.24 -14.76 4.64
C ARG A 42 -1.82 -14.07 5.87
N GLY A 43 -2.58 -14.80 6.68
CA GLY A 43 -3.23 -14.25 7.87
C GLY A 43 -2.24 -13.99 9.00
N ASN A 44 -2.66 -13.22 10.00
CA ASN A 44 -1.89 -13.01 11.23
C ASN A 44 -1.91 -14.24 12.16
N ALA A 45 -1.46 -14.10 13.42
CA ALA A 45 -1.50 -15.17 14.43
C ALA A 45 -2.90 -15.81 14.61
N ASN A 46 -3.96 -15.02 14.47
CA ASN A 46 -5.35 -15.46 14.58
C ASN A 46 -5.95 -15.93 13.24
N ASN A 47 -5.12 -16.09 12.20
CA ASN A 47 -5.54 -16.45 10.85
C ASN A 47 -6.48 -15.44 10.18
N VAL A 48 -6.44 -14.16 10.60
CA VAL A 48 -7.24 -13.08 10.03
C VAL A 48 -6.48 -12.40 8.88
N ASP A 49 -7.17 -12.14 7.77
CA ASP A 49 -6.63 -11.33 6.67
C ASP A 49 -6.65 -9.84 7.04
N LEU A 50 -5.49 -9.28 7.35
CA LEU A 50 -5.35 -7.88 7.77
C LEU A 50 -5.81 -6.89 6.69
N ASN A 51 -5.73 -7.25 5.41
CA ASN A 51 -6.22 -6.39 4.30
C ASN A 51 -7.75 -6.47 4.11
N ARG A 52 -8.45 -7.14 5.02
CA ARG A 52 -9.92 -7.19 5.13
C ARG A 52 -10.40 -6.77 6.52
N ASP A 53 -9.47 -6.37 7.40
CA ASP A 53 -9.76 -6.03 8.79
C ASP A 53 -9.82 -4.50 9.01
N PHE A 54 -9.51 -3.68 8.02
CA PHE A 54 -9.69 -2.23 8.11
C PHE A 54 -11.17 -1.82 8.00
N PRO A 55 -11.55 -0.65 8.55
CA PRO A 55 -12.82 0.00 8.27
C PRO A 55 -13.04 0.19 6.77
N ASP A 56 -14.12 -0.36 6.23
CA ASP A 56 -14.57 -0.22 4.85
C ASP A 56 -15.66 0.85 4.69
N GLN A 57 -15.62 1.59 3.59
CA GLN A 57 -16.53 2.71 3.31
C GLN A 57 -17.91 2.29 2.75
N PHE A 58 -18.03 1.08 2.21
CA PHE A 58 -19.24 0.58 1.54
C PHE A 58 -20.05 -0.37 2.44
N PHE A 59 -19.40 -1.16 3.29
CA PHE A 59 -20.07 -2.16 4.13
C PHE A 59 -20.14 -1.71 5.60
N PRO A 60 -21.28 -1.88 6.28
CA PRO A 60 -21.41 -1.51 7.68
C PRO A 60 -20.83 -2.60 8.58
N ASN A 61 -19.61 -2.40 9.09
CA ASN A 61 -19.13 -3.08 10.30
C ASN A 61 -17.86 -2.45 10.92
N ASN A 62 -17.76 -1.11 11.00
CA ASN A 62 -16.44 -0.54 10.74
C ASN A 62 -15.67 0.28 11.78
N ASP A 63 -16.27 0.80 12.85
CA ASP A 63 -15.52 1.68 13.77
C ASP A 63 -15.18 1.08 15.14
N ASP A 64 -15.63 -0.15 15.45
CA ASP A 64 -15.24 -0.78 16.72
C ASP A 64 -13.78 -1.25 16.66
N ILE A 65 -12.89 -0.37 17.12
CA ILE A 65 -11.47 -0.63 17.21
C ILE A 65 -11.14 -1.87 18.05
N LYS A 66 -12.03 -2.30 18.97
CA LYS A 66 -11.81 -3.48 19.80
C LYS A 66 -11.98 -4.80 19.03
N GLN A 67 -12.71 -4.77 17.91
CA GLN A 67 -12.92 -5.95 17.06
C GLN A 67 -11.77 -6.18 16.08
N ARG A 68 -10.84 -5.23 15.98
CA ARG A 68 -9.72 -5.26 15.04
C ARG A 68 -8.50 -5.99 15.61
N GLN A 69 -7.73 -6.62 14.73
CA GLN A 69 -6.48 -7.25 15.09
C GLN A 69 -5.48 -6.22 15.64
N PRO A 70 -4.56 -6.61 16.55
CA PRO A 70 -3.60 -5.69 17.13
C PRO A 70 -2.75 -4.96 16.08
N GLU A 71 -2.41 -5.61 14.97
CA GLU A 71 -1.68 -5.03 13.85
C GLU A 71 -2.50 -3.93 13.16
N THR A 72 -3.76 -4.22 12.81
CA THR A 72 -4.68 -3.24 12.22
C THR A 72 -4.86 -2.02 13.12
N ARG A 73 -5.05 -2.24 14.43
CA ARG A 73 -5.19 -1.16 15.43
C ARG A 73 -3.94 -0.29 15.51
N ALA A 74 -2.76 -0.90 15.48
CA ALA A 74 -1.50 -0.17 15.50
C ALA A 74 -1.38 0.75 14.28
N ILE A 75 -1.70 0.26 13.09
CA ILE A 75 -1.68 1.07 11.85
C ILE A 75 -2.74 2.17 11.88
N MET A 76 -3.97 1.87 12.30
CA MET A 76 -5.03 2.87 12.45
C MET A 76 -4.64 3.99 13.42
N ASN A 77 -4.02 3.65 14.55
CA ASN A 77 -3.56 4.65 15.51
C ASN A 77 -2.40 5.47 14.94
N TRP A 78 -1.47 4.83 14.25
CA TRP A 78 -0.33 5.50 13.64
C TRP A 78 -0.74 6.51 12.56
N ILE A 79 -1.65 6.12 11.66
CA ILE A 79 -2.19 7.01 10.62
C ILE A 79 -2.95 8.21 11.22
N LYS A 80 -3.51 8.08 12.43
CA LYS A 80 -4.15 9.20 13.13
C LYS A 80 -3.16 10.11 13.87
N GLN A 81 -2.00 9.59 14.25
CA GLN A 81 -0.98 10.34 14.99
C GLN A 81 -0.10 11.18 14.05
N GLU A 82 0.17 10.66 12.85
CA GLU A 82 1.03 11.29 11.86
C GLU A 82 0.24 11.81 10.67
N HIS A 83 0.67 12.94 10.10
CA HIS A 83 0.01 13.57 8.95
C HIS A 83 0.58 13.03 7.63
N PHE A 84 0.30 11.77 7.30
CA PHE A 84 0.77 11.16 6.05
C PHE A 84 0.17 11.86 4.83
N THR A 85 1.03 12.36 3.95
CA THR A 85 0.62 12.93 2.66
C THR A 85 0.47 11.86 1.57
N ALA A 86 1.34 10.85 1.60
CA ALA A 86 1.33 9.74 0.64
C ALA A 86 1.76 8.45 1.33
N SER A 87 1.27 7.32 0.84
CA SER A 87 1.68 6.00 1.31
C SER A 87 1.60 4.97 0.17
N ALA A 88 2.34 3.89 0.32
CA ALA A 88 2.26 2.72 -0.55
C ALA A 88 2.42 1.45 0.30
N SER A 89 1.55 0.46 0.10
CA SER A 89 1.70 -0.88 0.66
C SER A 89 2.24 -1.84 -0.40
N LEU A 90 3.13 -2.74 0.01
CA LEU A 90 3.76 -3.71 -0.90
C LEU A 90 3.14 -5.09 -0.70
N HIS A 91 2.69 -5.69 -1.81
CA HIS A 91 2.08 -7.01 -1.84
C HIS A 91 2.81 -7.92 -2.85
N GLY A 92 2.70 -9.23 -2.66
CA GLY A 92 3.10 -10.24 -3.65
C GLY A 92 1.90 -10.95 -4.23
N GLY A 93 2.07 -11.56 -5.42
CA GLY A 93 1.04 -12.37 -6.10
C GLY A 93 0.72 -11.90 -7.52
N ALA A 94 0.92 -10.61 -7.81
CA ALA A 94 0.82 -10.01 -9.14
C ALA A 94 1.86 -8.90 -9.30
N LEU A 95 2.20 -8.55 -10.55
CA LEU A 95 3.10 -7.43 -10.86
C LEU A 95 2.32 -6.27 -11.47
N VAL A 96 1.78 -5.41 -10.60
CA VAL A 96 0.91 -4.28 -10.97
C VAL A 96 0.94 -3.20 -9.88
N ALA A 97 0.80 -1.93 -10.26
CA ALA A 97 0.49 -0.85 -9.33
C ALA A 97 -1.03 -0.68 -9.21
N ASN A 98 -1.58 -1.14 -8.09
CA ASN A 98 -3.00 -1.04 -7.77
C ASN A 98 -3.33 0.30 -7.10
N TYR A 99 -4.43 0.95 -7.50
CA TYR A 99 -4.85 2.23 -6.95
C TYR A 99 -6.36 2.29 -6.63
N PRO A 100 -6.79 3.21 -5.73
CA PRO A 100 -8.17 3.27 -5.27
C PRO A 100 -9.21 3.52 -6.36
N TRP A 101 -10.46 3.10 -6.15
CA TRP A 101 -10.91 2.28 -5.01
C TRP A 101 -10.66 0.78 -5.21
N ASP A 102 -10.60 0.02 -4.12
CA ASP A 102 -10.48 -1.45 -4.13
C ASP A 102 -11.81 -2.20 -4.19
N GLY A 103 -12.93 -1.48 -4.16
CA GLY A 103 -14.26 -2.06 -4.22
C GLY A 103 -15.32 -1.02 -4.59
N SER A 104 -16.55 -1.50 -4.73
CA SER A 104 -17.72 -0.70 -5.04
C SER A 104 -18.91 -1.10 -4.16
N ARG A 105 -19.89 -0.22 -4.03
CA ARG A 105 -21.11 -0.47 -3.26
C ARG A 105 -21.91 -1.69 -3.75
N ASP A 106 -21.88 -1.97 -5.05
CA ASP A 106 -22.57 -3.11 -5.67
C ASP A 106 -21.71 -4.37 -5.74
N THR A 107 -20.49 -4.32 -5.19
CA THR A 107 -19.51 -5.42 -5.10
C THR A 107 -19.11 -6.02 -6.44
N ARG A 108 -19.40 -5.32 -7.55
CA ARG A 108 -19.11 -5.80 -8.90
C ARG A 108 -17.67 -5.47 -9.26
N LYS A 109 -17.05 -6.39 -10.00
CA LYS A 109 -15.73 -6.19 -10.59
C LYS A 109 -15.84 -5.24 -11.79
N GLN A 110 -15.78 -3.94 -11.51
CA GLN A 110 -15.85 -2.88 -12.50
C GLN A 110 -15.04 -1.68 -12.04
N TYR A 111 -14.63 -0.85 -12.99
CA TYR A 111 -13.88 0.36 -12.67
C TYR A 111 -14.67 1.27 -11.72
N TYR A 112 -14.06 1.63 -10.59
CA TYR A 112 -14.65 2.53 -9.62
C TYR A 112 -13.63 3.59 -9.18
N GLY A 113 -13.65 4.73 -9.88
CA GLY A 113 -12.72 5.84 -9.65
C GLY A 113 -13.06 6.61 -8.38
N CYS A 114 -12.02 7.04 -7.67
CA CYS A 114 -12.14 7.98 -6.56
C CYS A 114 -12.17 9.44 -7.05
N PRO A 115 -12.52 10.42 -6.21
CA PRO A 115 -12.50 11.84 -6.61
C PRO A 115 -11.16 12.30 -7.21
N ASP A 116 -10.04 11.76 -6.70
CA ASP A 116 -8.68 12.07 -7.13
C ASP A 116 -8.10 11.03 -8.11
N ASP A 117 -8.96 10.33 -8.86
CA ASP A 117 -8.59 9.23 -9.78
C ASP A 117 -7.40 9.56 -10.70
N LYS A 118 -7.39 10.77 -11.27
CA LYS A 118 -6.31 11.23 -12.15
C LYS A 118 -4.95 11.27 -11.43
N ALA A 119 -4.93 11.74 -10.19
CA ALA A 119 -3.70 11.83 -9.39
C ALA A 119 -3.20 10.43 -9.03
N PHE A 120 -4.10 9.53 -8.62
CA PHE A 120 -3.74 8.15 -8.30
C PHE A 120 -3.23 7.36 -9.52
N ARG A 121 -3.88 7.51 -10.68
CA ARG A 121 -3.40 6.93 -11.94
C ARG A 121 -2.03 7.43 -12.33
N TYR A 122 -1.79 8.74 -12.15
CA TYR A 122 -0.48 9.33 -12.40
C TYR A 122 0.59 8.73 -11.46
N MET A 123 0.33 8.68 -10.15
CA MET A 123 1.27 8.08 -9.18
C MET A 123 1.55 6.60 -9.47
N ALA A 124 0.50 5.81 -9.75
CA ALA A 124 0.65 4.41 -10.14
C ALA A 124 1.48 4.24 -11.42
N SER A 125 1.24 5.11 -12.42
CA SER A 125 1.99 5.10 -13.68
C SER A 125 3.46 5.43 -13.47
N MET A 126 3.79 6.41 -12.61
CA MET A 126 5.17 6.77 -12.30
C MET A 126 5.96 5.59 -11.73
N TYR A 127 5.35 4.82 -10.81
CA TYR A 127 5.98 3.62 -10.26
C TYR A 127 6.12 2.53 -11.31
N SER A 128 5.03 2.22 -12.05
CA SER A 128 5.01 1.19 -13.09
C SER A 128 6.05 1.45 -14.19
N GLN A 129 6.12 2.68 -14.70
CA GLN A 129 7.04 3.08 -15.78
C GLN A 129 8.51 3.05 -15.35
N SER A 130 8.78 3.23 -14.05
CA SER A 130 10.11 3.10 -13.47
C SER A 130 10.49 1.64 -13.20
N HIS A 131 9.54 0.70 -13.31
CA HIS A 131 9.74 -0.73 -13.11
C HIS A 131 9.61 -1.50 -14.45
N TYR A 132 10.76 -1.81 -15.07
CA TYR A 132 10.85 -2.39 -16.43
C TYR A 132 9.84 -3.51 -16.75
N ASN A 133 9.72 -4.53 -15.90
CA ASN A 133 8.80 -5.65 -16.17
C ASN A 133 7.32 -5.27 -15.95
N MET A 134 7.04 -4.31 -15.07
CA MET A 134 5.68 -3.88 -14.73
C MET A 134 5.12 -3.03 -15.87
N SER A 135 5.93 -2.10 -16.40
CA SER A 135 5.55 -1.26 -17.55
C SER A 135 5.25 -2.03 -18.82
N LEU A 136 5.79 -3.25 -18.96
CA LEU A 136 5.60 -4.13 -20.12
C LEU A 136 4.50 -5.18 -19.89
N SER A 137 3.71 -5.04 -18.83
CA SER A 137 2.65 -6.00 -18.51
C SER A 137 1.65 -6.14 -19.65
N LYS A 138 1.33 -7.39 -19.99
CA LYS A 138 0.26 -7.75 -20.94
C LYS A 138 -1.08 -8.02 -20.25
N GLU A 139 -1.04 -8.30 -18.95
CA GLU A 139 -2.22 -8.57 -18.13
C GLU A 139 -2.86 -7.27 -17.66
N PHE A 140 -2.02 -6.29 -17.28
CA PHE A 140 -2.44 -4.97 -16.81
C PHE A 140 -1.88 -3.92 -17.75
N GLU A 141 -2.73 -3.28 -18.54
CA GLU A 141 -2.32 -2.25 -19.50
C GLU A 141 -1.59 -1.12 -18.77
N GLY A 142 -0.36 -0.81 -19.22
CA GLY A 142 0.51 0.19 -18.57
C GLY A 142 1.04 -0.22 -17.19
N GLY A 143 0.82 -1.47 -16.77
CA GLY A 143 1.26 -2.01 -15.48
C GLY A 143 0.51 -1.45 -14.27
N ILE A 144 -0.69 -0.89 -14.47
CA ILE A 144 -1.52 -0.32 -13.41
C ILE A 144 -2.92 -0.91 -13.43
N THR A 145 -3.63 -0.89 -12.30
CA THR A 145 -5.06 -1.26 -12.24
C THR A 145 -5.82 -0.49 -11.17
N ASN A 146 -7.08 -0.18 -11.44
CA ASN A 146 -8.02 0.22 -10.39
C ASN A 146 -8.42 -1.03 -9.61
N GLY A 147 -8.43 -0.97 -8.28
CA GLY A 147 -8.63 -2.16 -7.46
C GLY A 147 -10.02 -2.80 -7.60
N ALA A 148 -11.07 -2.00 -7.76
CA ALA A 148 -12.43 -2.51 -7.97
C ALA A 148 -12.60 -3.22 -9.32
N LEU A 149 -11.72 -2.94 -10.30
CA LEU A 149 -11.71 -3.62 -11.59
C LEU A 149 -10.99 -4.97 -11.55
N TRP A 150 -10.23 -5.27 -10.50
CA TRP A 150 -9.42 -6.48 -10.36
C TRP A 150 -10.06 -7.53 -9.46
#